data_AF-D1QV74-F1
#
_entry.id   AF-D1QV74-F1
#
_cell.length_a   1.000
_cell.length_b   1.000
_cell.length_c   1.000
_cell.angle_alpha   90.00
_cell.angle_beta   90.00
_cell.angle_gamma   90.00
#
_symmetry.space_group_name_H-M   'P 1'
#
loop_
_entity.id
_entity.type
_entity.pdbx_description
1 polymer ?
#
loop_
_entity_poly.entity_id
_entity_poly.type
_entity_poly.pdbx_seq_one_letter_code
_entity_poly.pdbx_strand_id
1 'polypeptide(L)'
;MKKQMIIALLLAWAAQMSFAKTPNDNLKAQLLRYDYSQVLMENDFLGYIGNGQRLYMHFDTIYKDPVKPQYYHVEGKSKVKQNLCSFTGGITIHSFAPNEESDSLVKRYHLKAQYQLNEDANQRGSGFFAGRLTSDFFIYRDSICFDEVEGGEDGYNNNQFEGRWTSYRTKISKKANFGIGRIPDSGNLDVGAAEFHVDPKKQHLGWESYTEAFETETPEGQKAQAEEDREWWKGDKEVFISWQSKTENEAVKLDIYRNKHYLQTLNLGENVLEYWVDQRDYNFDGHRDFAVWLYYSAKRPVFLWSEKQGKYVHEPFFDNLESPIIFKDARCIVDTRYVNDKCIEHVMYQYDGQNYRLHSTLVQRGYYPEYDRLIFYDAAGNRVRELQNPTFKQFTPLWQKYAVLYYIDG
;
A
#
# COMPACT_ATOMS: atom_id res chain seq x y z
N MET A 1 -44.70 -46.81 25.79
CA MET A 1 -43.49 -46.10 26.27
C MET A 1 -42.30 -46.10 25.30
N LYS A 2 -41.99 -47.16 24.53
CA LYS A 2 -40.80 -47.16 23.64
C LYS A 2 -40.91 -46.36 22.32
N LYS A 3 -42.11 -46.06 21.80
CA LYS A 3 -42.28 -45.25 20.56
C LYS A 3 -42.23 -43.72 20.78
N GLN A 4 -42.53 -43.24 21.98
CA GLN A 4 -42.45 -41.79 22.29
C GLN A 4 -41.05 -41.34 22.67
N MET A 5 -40.19 -42.22 23.20
CA MET A 5 -38.78 -41.89 23.49
C MET A 5 -37.90 -41.79 22.23
N ILE A 6 -38.22 -42.49 21.13
CA ILE A 6 -37.42 -42.44 19.89
C ILE A 6 -37.70 -41.15 19.09
N ILE A 7 -38.91 -40.61 19.15
CA ILE A 7 -39.26 -39.34 18.48
C ILE A 7 -38.66 -38.14 19.22
N ALA A 8 -38.58 -38.19 20.56
CA ALA A 8 -37.94 -37.14 21.35
C ALA A 8 -36.40 -37.09 21.14
N LEU A 9 -35.75 -38.23 20.93
CA LEU A 9 -34.31 -38.29 20.63
C LEU A 9 -33.96 -37.86 19.19
N LEU A 10 -34.84 -38.12 18.21
CA LEU A 10 -34.66 -37.62 16.85
C LEU A 10 -34.92 -36.10 16.72
N LEU A 11 -35.81 -35.54 17.54
CA LEU A 11 -36.01 -34.08 17.62
C LEU A 11 -34.88 -33.37 18.38
N ALA A 12 -34.27 -34.03 19.36
CA ALA A 12 -33.09 -33.49 20.07
C ALA A 12 -31.81 -33.49 19.20
N TRP A 13 -31.65 -34.48 18.30
CA TRP A 13 -30.56 -34.47 17.32
C TRP A 13 -30.78 -33.49 16.15
N ALA A 14 -32.03 -33.19 15.80
CA ALA A 14 -32.34 -32.12 14.84
C ALA A 14 -32.15 -30.71 15.44
N ALA A 15 -32.28 -30.55 16.76
CA ALA A 15 -32.07 -29.28 17.45
C ALA A 15 -30.59 -28.94 17.74
N GLN A 16 -29.66 -29.89 17.57
CA GLN A 16 -28.21 -29.63 17.67
C GLN A 16 -27.53 -29.44 16.29
N MET A 17 -28.29 -29.43 15.19
CA MET A 17 -27.83 -29.00 13.87
C MET A 17 -28.52 -27.70 13.43
N SER A 18 -28.53 -26.68 14.29
CA SER A 18 -28.77 -25.30 13.87
C SER A 18 -28.17 -24.30 14.86
N PHE A 19 -26.88 -24.46 15.18
CA PHE A 19 -26.02 -23.32 15.52
C PHE A 19 -24.86 -23.26 14.54
N ALA A 20 -25.15 -23.41 13.24
CA ALA A 20 -24.42 -22.56 12.31
C ALA A 20 -24.91 -21.14 12.65
N LYS A 21 -24.05 -20.28 13.20
CA LYS A 21 -24.26 -18.82 13.17
C LYS A 21 -24.73 -18.54 11.75
N THR A 22 -26.02 -18.22 11.56
CA THR A 22 -26.49 -17.71 10.28
C THR A 22 -25.51 -16.59 9.94
N PRO A 23 -24.85 -16.58 8.77
CA PRO A 23 -24.11 -15.41 8.34
C PRO A 23 -25.03 -14.22 8.60
N ASN A 24 -24.56 -13.24 9.34
CA ASN A 24 -25.40 -12.14 9.75
C ASN A 24 -25.72 -11.34 8.47
N ASP A 25 -26.77 -11.75 7.75
CA ASP A 25 -27.15 -11.17 6.46
C ASP A 25 -27.41 -9.66 6.60
N ASN A 26 -27.79 -9.23 7.80
CA ASN A 26 -27.91 -7.83 8.18
C ASN A 26 -26.55 -7.11 8.22
N LEU A 27 -25.51 -7.72 8.79
CA LEU A 27 -24.14 -7.17 8.77
C LEU A 27 -23.62 -7.07 7.34
N LYS A 28 -23.81 -8.11 6.52
CA LYS A 28 -23.39 -8.09 5.12
C LYS A 28 -24.09 -6.98 4.34
N ALA A 29 -25.41 -6.86 4.46
CA ALA A 29 -26.18 -5.80 3.81
C ALA A 29 -25.74 -4.40 4.28
N GLN A 30 -25.46 -4.24 5.57
CA GLN A 30 -24.95 -2.99 6.13
C GLN A 30 -23.59 -2.60 5.55
N LEU A 31 -22.69 -3.56 5.39
CA LEU A 31 -21.30 -3.32 4.98
C LEU A 31 -21.14 -3.18 3.46
N LEU A 32 -21.94 -3.90 2.65
CA LEU A 32 -21.90 -3.78 1.18
C LEU A 32 -22.24 -2.39 0.62
N ARG A 33 -22.78 -1.49 1.44
CA ARG A 33 -23.03 -0.10 1.03
C ARG A 33 -21.75 0.67 0.73
N TYR A 34 -20.65 0.32 1.40
CA TYR A 34 -19.37 1.02 1.25
C TYR A 34 -18.61 0.58 0.00
N ASP A 35 -17.64 1.39 -0.41
CA ASP A 35 -16.76 1.07 -1.52
C ASP A 35 -15.39 0.58 -1.02
N TYR A 36 -15.08 -0.69 -1.28
CA TYR A 36 -13.85 -1.38 -0.93
C TYR A 36 -12.74 -1.22 -1.97
N SER A 37 -12.94 -0.46 -3.04
CA SER A 37 -11.93 -0.29 -4.09
C SER A 37 -10.56 0.12 -3.56
N GLN A 38 -10.51 1.04 -2.59
CA GLN A 38 -9.25 1.52 -2.00
C GLN A 38 -8.57 0.42 -1.18
N VAL A 39 -9.31 -0.26 -0.29
CA VAL A 39 -8.79 -1.39 0.50
C VAL A 39 -8.21 -2.48 -0.39
N LEU A 40 -8.90 -2.80 -1.49
CA LEU A 40 -8.47 -3.84 -2.43
C LEU A 40 -7.31 -3.39 -3.33
N MET A 41 -7.11 -2.08 -3.50
CA MET A 41 -6.09 -1.51 -4.39
C MET A 41 -4.69 -1.56 -3.76
N GLU A 42 -4.57 -1.64 -2.43
CA GLU A 42 -3.27 -1.79 -1.78
C GLU A 42 -2.54 -3.00 -2.37
N ASN A 43 -1.39 -2.73 -3.01
CA ASN A 43 -0.78 -3.65 -3.98
C ASN A 43 0.72 -3.90 -3.76
N ASP A 44 1.23 -3.64 -2.55
CA ASP A 44 2.58 -4.02 -2.11
C ASP A 44 2.68 -5.54 -1.85
N PHE A 45 2.38 -6.32 -2.88
CA PHE A 45 2.24 -7.77 -2.79
C PHE A 45 3.58 -8.49 -2.79
N LEU A 46 3.72 -9.39 -1.82
CA LEU A 46 4.64 -10.51 -1.91
C LEU A 46 3.89 -11.70 -2.51
N GLY A 47 4.51 -12.44 -3.43
CA GLY A 47 3.83 -13.58 -4.08
C GLY A 47 4.74 -14.70 -4.52
N TYR A 48 4.20 -15.93 -4.53
CA TYR A 48 4.85 -17.08 -5.14
C TYR A 48 3.90 -17.90 -6.02
N ILE A 49 4.49 -18.68 -6.93
CA ILE A 49 3.80 -19.67 -7.76
C ILE A 49 4.54 -21.02 -7.75
N GLY A 50 3.79 -22.11 -7.69
CA GLY A 50 4.31 -23.47 -7.78
C GLY A 50 5.24 -23.82 -6.61
N ASN A 51 6.52 -24.04 -6.92
CA ASN A 51 7.55 -24.49 -5.97
C ASN A 51 8.17 -23.36 -5.12
N GLY A 52 7.54 -22.18 -5.08
CA GLY A 52 8.09 -20.99 -4.41
C GLY A 52 8.74 -19.98 -5.36
N GLN A 53 8.56 -20.14 -6.67
CA GLN A 53 9.00 -19.14 -7.66
C GLN A 53 8.31 -17.80 -7.40
N ARG A 54 9.08 -16.70 -7.34
CA ARG A 54 8.54 -15.35 -7.19
C ARG A 54 7.48 -15.05 -8.24
N LEU A 55 6.35 -14.56 -7.75
CA LEU A 55 5.21 -14.06 -8.51
C LEU A 55 5.04 -12.59 -8.14
N TYR A 56 5.10 -11.72 -9.14
CA TYR A 56 4.76 -10.31 -8.98
C TYR A 56 3.33 -10.09 -9.47
N MET A 57 2.57 -9.31 -8.72
CA MET A 57 1.21 -8.90 -9.04
C MET A 57 1.12 -7.38 -8.94
N HIS A 58 0.47 -6.73 -9.90
CA HIS A 58 0.20 -5.31 -9.88
C HIS A 58 -1.25 -5.09 -10.33
N PHE A 59 -2.01 -4.31 -9.56
CA PHE A 59 -3.34 -3.88 -9.96
C PHE A 59 -3.25 -2.47 -10.51
N ASP A 60 -3.61 -2.32 -11.79
CA ASP A 60 -3.68 -1.03 -12.47
C ASP A 60 -4.96 -0.29 -12.03
N THR A 61 -6.10 -1.00 -11.96
CA THR A 61 -7.37 -0.44 -11.48
C THR A 61 -8.24 -1.47 -10.74
N ILE A 62 -9.01 -0.98 -9.76
CA ILE A 62 -10.11 -1.70 -9.10
C ILE A 62 -11.29 -0.75 -8.90
N TYR A 63 -12.45 -1.11 -9.43
CA TYR A 63 -13.67 -0.32 -9.25
C TYR A 63 -14.88 -1.20 -8.96
N LYS A 64 -15.75 -0.70 -8.09
CA LYS A 64 -17.02 -1.34 -7.74
C LYS A 64 -17.95 -1.43 -8.95
N ASP A 65 -18.61 -2.57 -9.11
CA ASP A 65 -19.63 -2.73 -10.14
C ASP A 65 -20.88 -1.90 -9.80
N PRO A 66 -21.42 -1.12 -10.77
CA PRO A 66 -22.54 -0.22 -10.52
C PRO A 66 -23.88 -0.93 -10.27
N VAL A 67 -23.99 -2.22 -10.63
CA VAL A 67 -25.22 -3.03 -10.51
C VAL A 67 -25.08 -4.10 -9.43
N LYS A 68 -23.89 -4.67 -9.27
CA LYS A 68 -23.60 -5.76 -8.31
C LYS A 68 -22.72 -5.22 -7.17
N PRO A 69 -23.30 -4.77 -6.05
CA PRO A 69 -22.55 -4.09 -4.98
C PRO A 69 -21.46 -4.95 -4.33
N GLN A 70 -21.49 -6.27 -4.51
CA GLN A 70 -20.47 -7.20 -4.05
C GLN A 70 -19.34 -7.48 -5.05
N TYR A 71 -19.46 -7.03 -6.30
CA TYR A 71 -18.51 -7.35 -7.37
C TYR A 71 -17.62 -6.15 -7.67
N TYR A 72 -16.34 -6.42 -7.88
CA TYR A 72 -15.31 -5.45 -8.20
C TYR A 72 -14.61 -5.89 -9.47
N HIS A 73 -14.48 -4.98 -10.43
CA HIS A 73 -13.70 -5.18 -11.65
C HIS A 73 -12.23 -4.90 -11.34
N VAL A 74 -11.35 -5.73 -11.88
CA VAL A 74 -9.91 -5.63 -11.67
C VAL A 74 -9.20 -5.67 -13.00
N GLU A 75 -8.27 -4.74 -13.21
CA GLU A 75 -7.31 -4.75 -14.31
C GLU A 75 -5.90 -4.66 -13.73
N GLY A 76 -4.95 -5.35 -14.35
CA GLY A 76 -3.59 -5.37 -13.84
C GLY A 76 -2.64 -6.22 -14.65
N LYS A 77 -1.49 -6.53 -14.04
CA LYS A 77 -0.43 -7.32 -14.64
C LYS A 77 0.19 -8.29 -13.64
N SER A 78 0.58 -9.45 -14.14
CA SER A 78 1.32 -10.49 -13.43
C SER A 78 2.68 -10.67 -14.09
N LYS A 79 3.70 -11.01 -13.30
CA LYS A 79 5.02 -11.36 -13.82
C LYS A 79 5.61 -12.55 -13.08
N VAL A 80 6.07 -13.52 -13.85
CA VAL A 80 6.86 -14.66 -13.35
C VAL A 80 8.10 -14.77 -14.20
N LYS A 81 9.28 -14.59 -13.60
CA LYS A 81 10.54 -14.39 -14.33
C LYS A 81 10.39 -13.23 -15.32
N GLN A 82 10.58 -13.49 -16.62
CA GLN A 82 10.41 -12.50 -17.69
C GLN A 82 9.04 -12.56 -18.37
N ASN A 83 8.15 -13.44 -17.93
CA ASN A 83 6.82 -13.58 -18.53
C ASN A 83 5.87 -12.57 -17.89
N LEU A 84 5.65 -11.45 -18.57
CA LEU A 84 4.69 -10.41 -18.21
C LEU A 84 3.36 -10.68 -18.91
N CYS A 85 2.27 -10.70 -18.16
CA CYS A 85 0.91 -10.84 -18.71
C CYS A 85 -0.01 -9.77 -18.12
N SER A 86 -0.83 -9.16 -18.97
CA SER A 86 -1.96 -8.34 -18.55
C SER A 86 -3.12 -9.24 -18.21
N PHE A 87 -3.90 -8.86 -17.20
CA PHE A 87 -5.12 -9.57 -16.83
C PHE A 87 -6.29 -8.62 -16.61
N THR A 88 -7.49 -9.18 -16.80
CA THR A 88 -8.75 -8.58 -16.38
C THR A 88 -9.53 -9.61 -15.57
N GLY A 89 -10.38 -9.15 -14.65
CA GLY A 89 -11.10 -10.08 -13.81
C GLY A 89 -11.97 -9.38 -12.79
N GLY A 90 -12.20 -10.07 -11.69
CA GLY A 90 -12.91 -9.47 -10.59
C GLY A 90 -12.83 -10.20 -9.27
N ILE A 91 -13.27 -9.47 -8.25
CA ILE A 91 -13.35 -9.91 -6.86
C ILE A 91 -14.83 -9.85 -6.45
N THR A 92 -15.35 -10.94 -5.90
CA THR A 92 -16.71 -11.04 -5.39
C THR A 92 -16.69 -11.20 -3.88
N ILE A 93 -17.19 -10.20 -3.16
CA ILE A 93 -17.30 -10.20 -1.70
C ILE A 93 -18.42 -11.14 -1.25
N HIS A 94 -18.09 -12.10 -0.37
CA HIS A 94 -19.03 -13.10 0.11
C HIS A 94 -19.54 -12.83 1.50
N SER A 95 -18.67 -12.44 2.43
CA SER A 95 -19.03 -12.27 3.83
C SER A 95 -18.11 -11.31 4.55
N PHE A 96 -18.60 -10.81 5.67
CA PHE A 96 -17.86 -10.01 6.63
C PHE A 96 -17.93 -10.65 8.01
N ALA A 97 -16.89 -10.49 8.81
CA ALA A 97 -16.90 -10.85 10.23
C ALA A 97 -16.24 -9.73 11.04
N PRO A 98 -16.70 -9.42 12.27
CA PRO A 98 -15.95 -8.57 13.17
C PRO A 98 -14.56 -9.16 13.45
N ASN A 99 -13.55 -8.31 13.61
CA ASN A 99 -12.24 -8.73 14.10
C ASN A 99 -12.27 -8.76 15.64
N GLU A 100 -12.58 -9.93 16.22
CA GLU A 100 -12.78 -10.11 17.66
C GLU A 100 -11.45 -10.07 18.46
N GLU A 101 -10.29 -10.09 17.78
CA GLU A 101 -8.96 -10.12 18.40
C GLU A 101 -8.40 -8.71 18.68
N SER A 102 -9.04 -7.63 18.21
CA SER A 102 -8.51 -6.27 18.38
C SER A 102 -9.04 -5.56 19.62
N ASP A 103 -8.15 -5.14 20.52
CA ASP A 103 -8.44 -4.20 21.63
C ASP A 103 -8.24 -2.75 21.14
N SER A 104 -9.07 -2.30 20.18
CA SER A 104 -8.90 -1.00 19.53
C SER A 104 -10.12 -0.07 19.67
N LEU A 105 -9.85 1.24 19.64
CA LEU A 105 -10.85 2.32 19.68
C LEU A 105 -11.82 2.30 18.47
N VAL A 106 -11.51 1.49 17.44
CA VAL A 106 -12.25 1.39 16.17
C VAL A 106 -12.75 -0.03 15.93
N LYS A 107 -13.92 -0.18 15.30
CA LYS A 107 -14.45 -1.50 14.93
C LYS A 107 -13.75 -1.99 13.66
N ARG A 108 -12.92 -3.03 13.81
CA ARG A 108 -12.22 -3.74 12.74
C ARG A 108 -13.05 -4.93 12.22
N TYR A 109 -12.87 -5.28 10.95
CA TYR A 109 -13.64 -6.30 10.24
C TYR A 109 -12.76 -7.08 9.26
N HIS A 110 -13.05 -8.37 9.16
CA HIS A 110 -12.54 -9.30 8.15
C HIS A 110 -13.51 -9.35 6.97
N LEU A 111 -13.02 -9.09 5.76
CA LEU A 111 -13.69 -9.35 4.49
C LEU A 111 -13.24 -10.71 3.94
N LYS A 112 -14.19 -11.52 3.45
CA LYS A 112 -13.90 -12.74 2.69
C LYS A 112 -14.51 -12.65 1.30
N ALA A 113 -13.71 -12.92 0.29
CA ALA A 113 -14.09 -12.85 -1.12
C ALA A 113 -13.55 -14.04 -1.92
N GLN A 114 -14.06 -14.17 -3.15
CA GLN A 114 -13.44 -14.98 -4.19
C GLN A 114 -12.96 -14.08 -5.31
N TYR A 115 -11.87 -14.46 -5.97
CA TYR A 115 -11.33 -13.72 -7.08
C TYR A 115 -11.10 -14.62 -8.29
N GLN A 116 -11.17 -14.02 -9.47
CA GLN A 116 -10.68 -14.61 -10.70
C GLN A 116 -10.04 -13.52 -11.56
N LEU A 117 -8.78 -13.72 -11.94
CA LEU A 117 -7.99 -12.83 -12.78
C LEU A 117 -7.56 -13.60 -14.03
N ASN A 118 -8.04 -13.19 -15.18
CA ASN A 118 -7.83 -13.86 -16.45
C ASN A 118 -6.74 -13.11 -17.21
N GLU A 119 -5.57 -13.72 -17.38
CA GLU A 119 -4.52 -13.16 -18.23
C GLU A 119 -4.99 -13.16 -19.70
N ASP A 120 -4.41 -12.28 -20.53
CA ASP A 120 -4.69 -12.27 -21.97
C ASP A 120 -4.26 -13.61 -22.60
N ALA A 121 -5.23 -14.32 -23.17
CA ALA A 121 -5.03 -15.62 -23.80
C ALA A 121 -4.06 -15.58 -25.00
N ASN A 122 -3.82 -14.40 -25.59
CA ASN A 122 -2.88 -14.21 -26.67
C ASN A 122 -1.42 -14.07 -26.20
N GLN A 123 -1.20 -13.77 -24.92
CA GLN A 123 0.16 -13.64 -24.38
C GLN A 123 0.79 -15.00 -24.10
N ARG A 124 2.09 -15.09 -24.33
CA ARG A 124 2.83 -16.34 -24.10
C ARG A 124 2.75 -16.72 -22.63
N GLY A 125 2.56 -18.02 -22.37
CA GLY A 125 2.60 -18.54 -21.00
C GLY A 125 1.43 -18.09 -20.13
N SER A 126 0.33 -17.61 -20.72
CA SER A 126 -0.83 -17.12 -19.99
C SER A 126 -1.75 -18.23 -19.45
N GLY A 127 -2.56 -17.82 -18.49
CA GLY A 127 -3.55 -18.61 -17.77
C GLY A 127 -4.50 -17.71 -17.00
N PHE A 128 -5.06 -18.23 -15.91
CA PHE A 128 -5.89 -17.45 -15.00
C PHE A 128 -5.56 -17.80 -13.56
N PHE A 129 -5.63 -16.81 -12.69
CA PHE A 129 -5.60 -16.98 -11.24
C PHE A 129 -7.03 -17.07 -10.74
N ALA A 130 -7.31 -18.01 -9.83
CA ALA A 130 -8.59 -18.07 -9.15
C ALA A 130 -8.40 -18.60 -7.72
N GLY A 131 -9.16 -18.03 -6.78
CA GLY A 131 -9.00 -18.36 -5.38
C GLY A 131 -9.89 -17.56 -4.44
N ARG A 132 -9.44 -17.49 -3.19
CA ARG A 132 -10.08 -16.76 -2.10
C ARG A 132 -9.21 -15.58 -1.70
N LEU A 133 -9.86 -14.53 -1.22
CA LEU A 133 -9.23 -13.34 -0.68
C LEU A 133 -9.73 -13.12 0.75
N THR A 134 -8.82 -12.82 1.67
CA THR A 134 -9.14 -12.20 2.96
C THR A 134 -8.48 -10.84 3.08
N SER A 135 -9.19 -9.87 3.64
CA SER A 135 -8.71 -8.51 3.80
C SER A 135 -9.29 -7.91 5.07
N ASP A 136 -8.47 -7.19 5.81
CA ASP A 136 -8.83 -6.51 7.03
C ASP A 136 -9.02 -5.03 6.77
N PHE A 137 -10.10 -4.50 7.33
CA PHE A 137 -10.46 -3.10 7.21
C PHE A 137 -11.16 -2.64 8.48
N PHE A 138 -11.16 -1.34 8.72
CA PHE A 138 -12.01 -0.75 9.75
C PHE A 138 -12.90 0.32 9.16
N ILE A 139 -13.93 0.67 9.93
CA ILE A 139 -14.84 1.76 9.57
C ILE A 139 -14.59 2.90 10.51
N TYR A 140 -14.13 4.00 9.94
CA TYR A 140 -13.96 5.23 10.68
C TYR A 140 -14.83 6.33 10.07
N ARG A 141 -15.83 6.77 10.85
CA ARG A 141 -16.72 7.89 10.52
C ARG A 141 -17.32 7.81 9.10
N ASP A 142 -17.85 6.63 8.77
CA ASP A 142 -18.45 6.26 7.47
C ASP A 142 -17.50 6.17 6.27
N SER A 143 -16.19 6.12 6.52
CA SER A 143 -15.19 5.73 5.53
C SER A 143 -14.67 4.33 5.83
N ILE A 144 -14.38 3.57 4.77
CA ILE A 144 -13.65 2.31 4.87
C ILE A 144 -12.16 2.61 4.77
N CYS A 145 -11.39 2.01 5.64
CA CYS A 145 -9.95 2.20 5.77
C CYS A 145 -9.28 0.84 5.67
N PHE A 146 -8.19 0.77 4.90
CA PHE A 146 -7.33 -0.39 4.94
C PHE A 146 -6.75 -0.53 6.35
N ASP A 147 -6.76 -1.75 6.88
CA ASP A 147 -6.31 -2.00 8.24
C ASP A 147 -4.82 -2.25 8.29
N GLU A 148 -4.08 -1.19 8.58
CA GLU A 148 -2.63 -1.19 8.81
C GLU A 148 -2.30 -0.83 10.27
N VAL A 149 -3.25 -0.96 11.20
CA VAL A 149 -3.06 -0.56 12.60
C VAL A 149 -1.90 -1.32 13.26
N GLU A 150 -1.76 -2.59 12.93
CA GLU A 150 -0.66 -3.46 13.36
C GLU A 150 0.46 -3.52 12.29
N GLY A 151 0.50 -2.52 11.41
CA GLY A 151 1.51 -2.40 10.37
C GLY A 151 2.91 -2.28 10.98
N GLY A 152 3.77 -3.23 10.67
CA GLY A 152 5.12 -3.33 11.24
C GLY A 152 5.21 -4.16 12.52
N GLU A 153 4.09 -4.73 13.01
CA GLU A 153 4.14 -5.76 14.05
C GLU A 153 4.52 -7.13 13.46
N ASP A 154 5.10 -7.98 14.31
CA ASP A 154 5.50 -9.34 13.96
C ASP A 154 4.32 -10.13 13.40
N GLY A 155 4.47 -10.64 12.17
CA GLY A 155 3.47 -11.47 11.52
C GLY A 155 2.31 -10.70 10.86
N TYR A 156 2.37 -9.36 10.80
CA TYR A 156 1.37 -8.56 10.09
C TYR A 156 1.14 -9.07 8.67
N ASN A 157 -0.13 -9.22 8.31
CA ASN A 157 -0.54 -9.64 6.98
C ASN A 157 -1.93 -9.09 6.65
N ASN A 158 -2.14 -8.70 5.39
CA ASN A 158 -3.43 -8.22 4.91
C ASN A 158 -3.53 -8.47 3.39
N ASN A 159 -4.72 -8.30 2.78
CA ASN A 159 -5.01 -8.61 1.38
C ASN A 159 -4.43 -9.95 0.92
N GLN A 160 -4.76 -11.03 1.63
CA GLN A 160 -4.21 -12.36 1.42
C GLN A 160 -5.00 -13.11 0.33
N PHE A 161 -4.39 -13.26 -0.85
CA PHE A 161 -4.92 -14.01 -1.97
C PHE A 161 -4.37 -15.44 -1.95
N GLU A 162 -5.23 -16.41 -1.67
CA GLU A 162 -4.90 -17.83 -1.67
C GLU A 162 -5.59 -18.52 -2.85
N GLY A 163 -4.83 -19.11 -3.76
CA GLY A 163 -5.41 -19.67 -4.96
C GLY A 163 -4.46 -20.45 -5.85
N ARG A 164 -4.85 -20.53 -7.12
CA ARG A 164 -4.11 -21.27 -8.14
C ARG A 164 -4.07 -20.49 -9.44
N TRP A 165 -2.92 -20.55 -10.10
CA TRP A 165 -2.78 -20.20 -11.50
C TRP A 165 -2.96 -21.43 -12.37
N THR A 166 -3.77 -21.33 -13.43
CA THR A 166 -4.03 -22.45 -14.36
C THR A 166 -3.79 -22.02 -15.80
N SER A 167 -2.88 -22.71 -16.48
CA SER A 167 -2.52 -22.39 -17.87
C SER A 167 -3.70 -22.59 -18.83
N TYR A 168 -3.92 -21.65 -19.75
CA TYR A 168 -4.88 -21.87 -20.82
C TYR A 168 -4.44 -22.97 -21.79
N ARG A 169 -3.14 -23.03 -22.11
CA ARG A 169 -2.60 -23.97 -23.11
C ARG A 169 -2.48 -25.37 -22.57
N THR A 170 -1.81 -25.55 -21.43
CA THR A 170 -1.47 -26.89 -20.92
C THR A 170 -2.47 -27.42 -19.91
N LYS A 171 -3.38 -26.57 -19.41
CA LYS A 171 -4.31 -26.85 -18.30
C LYS A 171 -3.63 -27.25 -16.99
N ILE A 172 -2.29 -27.14 -16.91
CA ILE A 172 -1.54 -27.34 -15.68
C ILE A 172 -1.92 -26.26 -14.68
N SER A 173 -2.21 -26.66 -13.45
CA SER A 173 -2.58 -25.77 -12.35
C SER A 173 -1.52 -25.79 -11.26
N LYS A 174 -1.04 -24.62 -10.85
CA LYS A 174 -0.04 -24.41 -9.80
C LYS A 174 -0.65 -23.58 -8.69
N LYS A 175 -0.27 -23.87 -7.44
CA LYS A 175 -0.58 -22.98 -6.32
C LYS A 175 0.03 -21.61 -6.59
N ALA A 176 -0.71 -20.54 -6.35
CA ALA A 176 -0.28 -19.18 -6.62
C ALA A 176 -0.91 -18.28 -5.56
N ASN A 177 -0.09 -17.87 -4.60
CA ASN A 177 -0.54 -17.12 -3.43
C ASN A 177 0.25 -15.84 -3.34
N PHE A 178 -0.42 -14.76 -2.95
CA PHE A 178 0.18 -13.45 -2.78
C PHE A 178 -0.57 -12.64 -1.72
N GLY A 179 0.09 -11.66 -1.12
CA GLY A 179 -0.51 -10.80 -0.09
C GLY A 179 0.48 -9.76 0.44
N ILE A 180 -0.01 -8.87 1.31
CA ILE A 180 0.77 -7.80 1.93
C ILE A 180 1.34 -8.29 3.25
N GLY A 181 2.59 -7.92 3.56
CA GLY A 181 3.32 -8.27 4.79
C GLY A 181 3.81 -9.72 4.80
N ARG A 182 2.90 -10.68 4.57
CA ARG A 182 3.17 -12.12 4.45
C ARG A 182 2.40 -12.72 3.27
N ILE A 183 2.80 -13.92 2.87
CA ILE A 183 2.13 -14.68 1.80
C ILE A 183 1.35 -15.85 2.43
N PRO A 184 0.06 -16.03 2.10
CA PRO A 184 -0.72 -17.08 2.73
C PRO A 184 -0.23 -18.46 2.27
N ASP A 185 -0.19 -19.42 3.20
CA ASP A 185 0.17 -20.81 2.93
C ASP A 185 1.50 -20.93 2.12
N SER A 186 2.52 -20.18 2.57
CA SER A 186 3.87 -20.11 1.98
C SER A 186 4.78 -21.28 2.41
N GLY A 187 4.42 -22.00 3.48
CA GLY A 187 5.17 -23.14 4.00
C GLY A 187 6.63 -22.78 4.29
N ASN A 188 7.57 -23.63 3.88
CA ASN A 188 9.00 -23.39 4.05
C ASN A 188 9.58 -22.35 3.07
N LEU A 189 8.76 -21.50 2.42
CA LEU A 189 9.29 -20.34 1.72
C LEU A 189 9.61 -19.22 2.72
N ASP A 190 8.74 -19.04 3.70
CA ASP A 190 8.89 -18.04 4.75
C ASP A 190 9.51 -18.69 6.00
N VAL A 191 10.66 -18.19 6.41
CA VAL A 191 11.37 -18.61 7.63
C VAL A 191 11.53 -17.47 8.63
N GLY A 192 10.91 -16.32 8.36
CA GLY A 192 11.08 -15.11 9.16
C GLY A 192 10.22 -15.12 10.41
N ALA A 193 10.83 -14.81 11.56
CA ALA A 193 10.14 -14.75 12.84
C ALA A 193 9.28 -13.48 13.01
N ALA A 194 9.72 -12.35 12.44
CA ALA A 194 9.08 -11.03 12.56
C ALA A 194 8.40 -10.60 11.24
N GLU A 195 9.18 -10.38 10.18
CA GLU A 195 8.72 -10.10 8.81
C GLU A 195 8.98 -11.27 7.85
N PHE A 196 8.40 -11.22 6.65
CA PHE A 196 8.63 -12.24 5.61
C PHE A 196 10.12 -12.34 5.26
N HIS A 197 10.68 -13.53 5.48
CA HIS A 197 12.08 -13.82 5.16
C HIS A 197 12.18 -15.10 4.33
N VAL A 198 12.85 -15.02 3.19
CA VAL A 198 12.93 -16.14 2.25
C VAL A 198 13.92 -17.18 2.75
N ASP A 199 13.54 -18.46 2.76
CA ASP A 199 14.47 -19.57 3.00
C ASP A 199 15.68 -19.42 2.05
N PRO A 200 16.93 -19.35 2.56
CA PRO A 200 18.13 -19.25 1.72
C PRO A 200 18.21 -20.27 0.59
N LYS A 201 17.66 -21.48 0.80
CA LYS A 201 17.62 -22.53 -0.24
C LYS A 201 16.69 -22.20 -1.40
N LYS A 202 15.80 -21.22 -1.26
CA LYS A 202 14.80 -20.81 -2.26
C LYS A 202 15.04 -19.40 -2.82
N GLN A 203 16.03 -18.66 -2.33
CA GLN A 203 16.34 -17.31 -2.82
C GLN A 203 16.54 -17.29 -4.34
N HIS A 204 17.22 -18.31 -4.88
CA HIS A 204 17.45 -18.50 -6.32
C HIS A 204 16.18 -18.62 -7.21
N LEU A 205 15.00 -18.66 -6.59
CA LEU A 205 13.70 -18.74 -7.26
C LEU A 205 13.11 -17.35 -7.55
N GLY A 206 13.97 -16.34 -7.77
CA GLY A 206 13.58 -14.96 -8.11
C GLY A 206 13.35 -14.06 -6.90
N TRP A 207 13.99 -14.37 -5.77
CA TRP A 207 13.89 -13.61 -4.53
C TRP A 207 15.19 -12.92 -4.14
N GLU A 208 16.23 -13.02 -4.97
CA GLU A 208 17.55 -12.48 -4.69
C GLU A 208 17.50 -10.97 -4.44
N SER A 209 16.83 -10.20 -5.30
CA SER A 209 16.65 -8.76 -5.10
C SER A 209 15.89 -8.42 -3.83
N TYR A 210 14.85 -9.18 -3.49
CA TYR A 210 14.12 -8.98 -2.23
C TYR A 210 15.02 -9.20 -1.01
N THR A 211 15.85 -10.25 -1.01
CA THR A 211 16.77 -10.53 0.10
C THR A 211 17.93 -9.53 0.18
N GLU A 212 18.51 -9.14 -0.95
CA GLU A 212 19.64 -8.21 -0.99
C GLU A 212 19.19 -6.77 -0.67
N ALA A 213 17.93 -6.42 -0.93
CA ALA A 213 17.40 -5.09 -0.65
C ALA A 213 17.36 -4.73 0.85
N PHE A 214 17.51 -5.70 1.76
CA PHE A 214 17.66 -5.42 3.19
C PHE A 214 19.01 -4.77 3.55
N GLU A 215 20.01 -4.80 2.65
CA GLU A 215 21.35 -4.26 2.86
C GLU A 215 21.61 -3.00 1.99
N THR A 216 20.70 -2.01 2.04
CA THR A 216 20.69 -0.82 1.15
C THR A 216 21.95 0.07 1.20
N GLU A 217 22.85 -0.15 2.16
CA GLU A 217 24.12 0.55 2.28
C GLU A 217 25.20 0.01 1.32
N THR A 218 25.01 -1.21 0.82
CA THR A 218 25.94 -1.86 -0.11
C THR A 218 25.57 -1.56 -1.57
N PRO A 219 26.54 -1.54 -2.52
CA PRO A 219 26.22 -1.42 -3.94
C PRO A 219 25.26 -2.50 -4.45
N GLU A 220 25.39 -3.72 -3.93
CA GLU A 220 24.51 -4.85 -4.22
C GLU A 220 23.08 -4.59 -3.73
N GLY A 221 22.93 -4.17 -2.47
CA GLY A 221 21.63 -3.83 -1.90
C GLY A 221 20.96 -2.63 -2.57
N GLN A 222 21.71 -1.62 -3.00
CA GLN A 222 21.18 -0.49 -3.78
C GLN A 222 20.65 -0.94 -5.15
N LYS A 223 21.37 -1.83 -5.82
CA LYS A 223 20.93 -2.42 -7.08
C LYS A 223 19.70 -3.31 -6.89
N ALA A 224 19.65 -4.05 -5.79
CA ALA A 224 18.53 -4.91 -5.42
C ALA A 224 17.27 -4.08 -5.11
N GLN A 225 17.40 -3.01 -4.32
CA GLN A 225 16.33 -2.05 -4.06
C GLN A 225 15.80 -1.46 -5.37
N ALA A 226 16.68 -1.04 -6.28
CA ALA A 226 16.25 -0.52 -7.58
C ALA A 226 15.45 -1.54 -8.41
N GLU A 227 15.76 -2.85 -8.31
CA GLU A 227 14.99 -3.90 -8.99
C GLU A 227 13.64 -4.19 -8.31
N GLU A 228 13.53 -4.14 -6.97
CA GLU A 228 12.23 -4.26 -6.29
C GLU A 228 11.36 -3.02 -6.51
N ASP A 229 11.98 -1.84 -6.60
CA ASP A 229 11.31 -0.59 -6.93
C ASP A 229 10.81 -0.55 -8.38
N ARG A 230 11.34 -1.39 -9.27
CA ARG A 230 11.12 -1.31 -10.71
C ARG A 230 9.64 -1.37 -11.10
N GLU A 231 9.21 -0.48 -11.98
CA GLU A 231 7.85 -0.44 -12.53
C GLU A 231 7.63 -1.46 -13.66
N TRP A 232 7.92 -2.73 -13.38
CA TRP A 232 7.93 -3.83 -14.36
C TRP A 232 6.60 -4.00 -15.09
N TRP A 233 5.50 -3.56 -14.48
CA TRP A 233 4.16 -3.56 -15.07
C TRP A 233 4.03 -2.53 -16.20
N LYS A 234 4.97 -1.62 -16.42
CA LYS A 234 4.96 -0.72 -17.58
C LYS A 234 5.46 -1.40 -18.87
N GLY A 235 6.03 -2.61 -18.79
CA GLY A 235 6.51 -3.37 -19.94
C GLY A 235 7.50 -2.56 -20.78
N ASP A 236 7.28 -2.45 -22.09
CA ASP A 236 8.17 -1.71 -23.00
C ASP A 236 8.21 -0.18 -22.73
N LYS A 237 7.25 0.35 -21.95
CA LYS A 237 7.20 1.77 -21.55
C LYS A 237 7.90 2.05 -20.23
N GLU A 238 8.48 1.02 -19.62
CA GLU A 238 9.17 1.15 -18.36
C GLU A 238 10.39 2.08 -18.46
N VAL A 239 10.57 2.88 -17.40
CA VAL A 239 11.79 3.62 -17.16
C VAL A 239 12.46 3.02 -15.94
N PHE A 240 13.54 2.28 -16.15
CA PHE A 240 14.31 1.70 -15.05
C PHE A 240 15.27 2.74 -14.48
N ILE A 241 15.10 3.06 -13.20
CA ILE A 241 15.91 4.04 -12.49
C ILE A 241 16.70 3.30 -11.40
N SER A 242 18.00 3.54 -11.35
CA SER A 242 18.87 2.98 -10.32
C SER A 242 19.93 4.00 -9.89
N TRP A 243 20.55 3.77 -8.74
CA TRP A 243 21.62 4.64 -8.22
C TRP A 243 22.75 3.81 -7.64
N GLN A 244 23.91 4.45 -7.49
CA GLN A 244 25.05 3.90 -6.79
C GLN A 244 25.73 4.99 -5.98
N SER A 245 26.02 4.73 -4.71
CA SER A 245 26.83 5.65 -3.91
C SER A 245 28.31 5.51 -4.13
N LYS A 246 28.99 6.65 -3.99
CA LYS A 246 30.44 6.75 -3.91
C LYS A 246 30.85 7.89 -3.01
N THR A 247 32.08 7.81 -2.51
CA THR A 247 32.71 8.88 -1.73
C THR A 247 33.85 9.47 -2.55
N GLU A 248 33.82 10.77 -2.77
CA GLU A 248 34.87 11.51 -3.48
C GLU A 248 35.19 12.79 -2.71
N ASN A 249 36.44 12.96 -2.26
CA ASN A 249 36.89 14.08 -1.44
C ASN A 249 36.01 14.28 -0.20
N GLU A 250 35.79 13.22 0.60
CA GLU A 250 34.99 13.22 1.83
C GLU A 250 33.47 13.49 1.65
N ALA A 251 33.03 13.86 0.44
CA ALA A 251 31.62 14.04 0.11
C ALA A 251 30.99 12.73 -0.40
N VAL A 252 29.80 12.43 0.10
CA VAL A 252 28.96 11.34 -0.41
C VAL A 252 28.20 11.81 -1.65
N LYS A 253 28.23 10.99 -2.70
CA LYS A 253 27.61 11.26 -3.98
C LYS A 253 26.80 10.06 -4.45
N LEU A 254 25.73 10.33 -5.19
CA LEU A 254 24.91 9.31 -5.85
C LEU A 254 25.01 9.43 -7.36
N ASP A 255 25.60 8.45 -8.01
CA ASP A 255 25.52 8.32 -9.46
C ASP A 255 24.17 7.72 -9.82
N ILE A 256 23.37 8.47 -10.58
CA ILE A 256 22.03 8.09 -11.01
C ILE A 256 22.11 7.54 -12.43
N TYR A 257 21.38 6.45 -12.66
CA TYR A 257 21.29 5.78 -13.95
C TYR A 257 19.84 5.71 -14.40
N ARG A 258 19.62 5.98 -15.69
CA ARG A 258 18.33 5.80 -16.36
C ARG A 258 18.49 4.77 -17.46
N ASN A 259 17.70 3.71 -17.41
CA ASN A 259 17.81 2.55 -18.30
C ASN A 259 19.25 2.02 -18.39
N LYS A 260 19.94 1.95 -17.24
CA LYS A 260 21.34 1.52 -17.10
C LYS A 260 22.39 2.43 -17.74
N HIS A 261 22.00 3.59 -18.26
CA HIS A 261 22.92 4.61 -18.73
C HIS A 261 23.12 5.65 -17.64
N TYR A 262 24.37 6.03 -17.39
CA TYR A 262 24.69 7.13 -16.48
C TYR A 262 23.95 8.39 -16.90
N LEU A 263 23.30 9.04 -15.94
CA LEU A 263 22.51 10.24 -16.14
C LEU A 263 23.20 11.45 -15.54
N GLN A 264 23.43 11.42 -14.23
CA GLN A 264 24.05 12.50 -13.48
C GLN A 264 24.55 12.02 -12.12
N THR A 265 25.32 12.87 -11.44
CA THR A 265 25.73 12.66 -10.05
C THR A 265 25.05 13.68 -9.16
N LEU A 266 24.35 13.23 -8.12
CA LEU A 266 23.84 14.06 -7.03
C LEU A 266 24.91 14.16 -5.94
N ASN A 267 25.19 15.37 -5.46
CA ASN A 267 26.13 15.58 -4.35
C ASN A 267 25.33 15.78 -3.06
N LEU A 268 25.51 14.88 -2.10
CA LEU A 268 24.82 14.94 -0.80
C LEU A 268 25.61 15.74 0.25
N GLY A 269 26.88 16.06 -0.05
CA GLY A 269 27.78 16.77 0.85
C GLY A 269 28.62 15.85 1.73
N GLU A 270 29.36 16.47 2.64
CA GLU A 270 30.23 15.81 3.64
C GLU A 270 29.42 15.38 4.87
N ASN A 271 30.00 14.48 5.69
CA ASN A 271 29.41 14.00 6.96
C ASN A 271 28.06 13.28 6.82
N VAL A 272 27.78 12.68 5.65
CA VAL A 272 26.64 11.78 5.47
C VAL A 272 27.05 10.38 5.94
N LEU A 273 26.53 9.97 7.09
CA LEU A 273 26.83 8.67 7.70
C LEU A 273 25.90 7.57 7.17
N GLU A 274 24.60 7.83 7.20
CA GLU A 274 23.55 6.89 6.82
C GLU A 274 22.50 7.65 6.02
N TYR A 275 22.06 7.06 4.91
CA TYR A 275 21.00 7.60 4.09
C TYR A 275 20.18 6.49 3.46
N TRP A 276 18.92 6.79 3.13
CA TRP A 276 18.09 5.94 2.29
C TRP A 276 17.49 6.74 1.14
N VAL A 277 17.21 6.07 0.04
CA VAL A 277 16.65 6.67 -1.17
C VAL A 277 15.21 6.21 -1.32
N ASP A 278 14.32 7.18 -1.51
CA ASP A 278 12.90 6.95 -1.77
C ASP A 278 12.57 7.39 -3.18
N GLN A 279 11.86 6.55 -3.92
CA GLN A 279 11.42 6.85 -5.29
C GLN A 279 9.89 6.96 -5.34
N ARG A 280 9.38 8.19 -5.39
CA ARG A 280 7.94 8.47 -5.48
C ARG A 280 7.68 9.60 -6.46
N ASP A 281 6.43 9.77 -6.84
CA ASP A 281 5.97 10.90 -7.65
C ASP A 281 5.63 12.07 -6.71
N TYR A 282 6.61 12.93 -6.43
CA TYR A 282 6.54 13.97 -5.40
C TYR A 282 5.77 15.21 -5.89
N ASN A 283 5.76 15.45 -7.21
CA ASN A 283 5.02 16.54 -7.86
C ASN A 283 3.76 16.06 -8.60
N PHE A 284 3.40 14.79 -8.53
CA PHE A 284 2.19 14.23 -9.13
C PHE A 284 2.14 14.39 -10.66
N ASP A 285 3.29 14.31 -11.33
CA ASP A 285 3.42 14.42 -12.79
C ASP A 285 3.47 13.04 -13.49
N GLY A 286 3.49 11.96 -12.71
CA GLY A 286 3.55 10.58 -13.20
C GLY A 286 4.97 10.05 -13.43
N HIS A 287 6.00 10.86 -13.17
CA HIS A 287 7.39 10.42 -13.12
C HIS A 287 7.81 10.06 -11.69
N ARG A 288 8.81 9.19 -11.59
CA ARG A 288 9.47 8.96 -10.32
C ARG A 288 10.50 10.04 -10.08
N ASP A 289 10.44 10.62 -8.91
CA ASP A 289 11.40 11.56 -8.36
C ASP A 289 12.24 10.86 -7.28
N PHE A 290 13.27 11.54 -6.81
CA PHE A 290 14.15 11.04 -5.76
C PHE A 290 14.01 11.89 -4.50
N ALA A 291 13.78 11.26 -3.37
CA ALA A 291 14.09 11.85 -2.07
C ALA A 291 15.26 11.10 -1.45
N VAL A 292 16.21 11.84 -0.87
CA VAL A 292 17.31 11.26 -0.11
C VAL A 292 17.14 11.64 1.34
N TRP A 293 16.96 10.63 2.18
CA TRP A 293 16.72 10.80 3.60
C TRP A 293 18.02 10.59 4.34
N LEU A 294 18.48 11.62 5.03
CA LEU A 294 19.73 11.59 5.77
C LEU A 294 19.41 11.30 7.25
N TYR A 295 19.77 10.13 7.76
CA TYR A 295 19.26 9.62 9.04
C TYR A 295 19.52 10.57 10.23
N TYR A 296 20.69 11.19 10.25
CA TYR A 296 21.11 12.12 11.30
C TYR A 296 20.88 13.60 10.92
N SER A 297 20.01 13.87 9.94
CA SER A 297 19.66 15.23 9.52
C SER A 297 18.15 15.38 9.37
N ALA A 298 17.64 16.56 9.71
CA ALA A 298 16.28 16.95 9.31
C ALA A 298 16.17 17.18 7.78
N LYS A 299 17.30 17.27 7.07
CA LYS A 299 17.33 17.53 5.63
C LYS A 299 16.84 16.32 4.84
N ARG A 300 15.90 16.58 3.93
CA ARG A 300 15.35 15.61 2.98
C ARG A 300 15.39 16.23 1.58
N PRO A 301 16.57 16.32 0.94
CA PRO A 301 16.65 16.85 -0.40
C PRO A 301 15.82 15.98 -1.36
N VAL A 302 14.89 16.65 -2.04
CA VAL A 302 14.06 16.05 -3.09
C VAL A 302 14.52 16.57 -4.44
N PHE A 303 14.58 15.67 -5.42
CA PHE A 303 15.00 15.97 -6.79
C PHE A 303 13.93 15.48 -7.76
N LEU A 304 13.25 16.42 -8.41
CA LEU A 304 12.19 16.15 -9.36
C LEU A 304 12.75 15.85 -10.75
N TRP A 305 12.14 14.91 -11.47
CA TRP A 305 12.48 14.66 -12.86
C TRP A 305 12.07 15.85 -13.74
N SER A 306 13.02 16.41 -14.51
CA SER A 306 12.73 17.45 -15.48
C SER A 306 12.85 16.91 -16.90
N GLU A 307 11.71 16.67 -17.58
CA GLU A 307 11.72 16.26 -18.98
C GLU A 307 12.47 17.26 -19.88
N LYS A 308 12.28 18.56 -19.62
CA LYS A 308 12.93 19.64 -20.38
C LYS A 308 14.46 19.60 -20.26
N GLN A 309 14.99 19.29 -19.08
CA GLN A 309 16.44 19.23 -18.84
C GLN A 309 17.01 17.82 -19.03
N GLY A 310 16.14 16.81 -19.10
CA GLY A 310 16.52 15.40 -19.16
C GLY A 310 17.30 14.92 -17.94
N LYS A 311 17.04 15.49 -16.75
CA LYS A 311 17.80 15.21 -15.52
C LYS A 311 16.98 15.53 -14.26
N TYR A 312 17.42 15.06 -13.08
CA TYR A 312 16.77 15.41 -11.82
C TYR A 312 17.26 16.75 -11.28
N VAL A 313 16.33 17.57 -10.81
CA VAL A 313 16.55 18.95 -10.35
C VAL A 313 16.06 19.07 -8.91
N HIS A 314 16.91 19.62 -8.04
CA HIS A 314 16.56 19.84 -6.64
C HIS A 314 15.32 20.74 -6.51
N GLU A 315 14.40 20.36 -5.63
CA GLU A 315 13.16 21.05 -5.31
C GLU A 315 13.23 21.67 -3.90
N PRO A 316 13.52 22.97 -3.79
CA PRO A 316 13.71 23.65 -2.51
C PRO A 316 12.46 23.69 -1.61
N PHE A 317 11.26 23.43 -2.16
CA PHE A 317 10.04 23.34 -1.36
C PHE A 317 10.19 22.35 -0.19
N PHE A 318 10.83 21.21 -0.42
CA PHE A 318 10.97 20.14 0.59
C PHE A 318 12.01 20.43 1.66
N ASP A 319 12.96 21.33 1.43
CA ASP A 319 14.04 21.64 2.38
C ASP A 319 13.52 22.25 3.70
N ASN A 320 12.31 22.82 3.67
CA ASN A 320 11.69 23.50 4.80
C ASN A 320 10.58 22.69 5.48
N LEU A 321 10.37 21.45 5.06
CA LEU A 321 9.36 20.56 5.65
C LEU A 321 10.01 19.73 6.76
N GLU A 322 9.26 19.51 7.83
CA GLU A 322 9.74 18.77 9.01
C GLU A 322 9.43 17.28 8.88
N SER A 323 8.17 16.96 8.56
CA SER A 323 7.71 15.59 8.37
C SER A 323 6.62 15.53 7.29
N PRO A 324 7.01 15.66 6.00
CA PRO A 324 6.07 15.58 4.89
C PRO A 324 5.53 14.16 4.67
N ILE A 325 4.21 14.08 4.50
CA ILE A 325 3.48 12.89 4.06
C ILE A 325 2.89 13.19 2.68
N ILE A 326 3.16 12.31 1.70
CA ILE A 326 2.63 12.44 0.34
C ILE A 326 1.23 11.83 0.28
N PHE A 327 0.23 12.68 0.12
CA PHE A 327 -1.16 12.29 -0.03
C PHE A 327 -1.55 12.26 -1.52
N LYS A 328 -1.08 11.21 -2.20
CA LYS A 328 -1.08 11.08 -3.68
C LYS A 328 -2.46 11.23 -4.31
N ASP A 329 -3.48 10.58 -3.76
CA ASP A 329 -4.85 10.63 -4.30
C ASP A 329 -5.44 12.04 -4.38
N ALA A 330 -4.99 12.93 -3.50
CA ALA A 330 -5.44 14.30 -3.43
C ALA A 330 -4.46 15.29 -4.06
N ARG A 331 -3.30 14.83 -4.53
CA ARG A 331 -2.18 15.66 -5.00
C ARG A 331 -1.77 16.68 -3.95
N CYS A 332 -1.71 16.20 -2.70
CA CYS A 332 -1.40 17.01 -1.53
C CYS A 332 -0.14 16.50 -0.84
N ILE A 333 0.54 17.42 -0.16
CA ILE A 333 1.60 17.12 0.78
C ILE A 333 1.15 17.69 2.12
N VAL A 334 1.18 16.88 3.17
CA VAL A 334 0.89 17.36 4.52
C VAL A 334 2.15 17.27 5.35
N ASP A 335 2.64 18.43 5.77
CA ASP A 335 3.81 18.55 6.64
C ASP A 335 3.37 18.60 8.09
N THR A 336 3.81 17.63 8.89
CA THR A 336 3.53 17.59 10.33
C THR A 336 4.67 18.26 11.09
N ARG A 337 4.34 19.35 11.79
CA ARG A 337 5.29 20.17 12.54
C ARG A 337 5.07 20.06 14.04
N TYR A 338 6.11 19.72 14.78
CA TYR A 338 6.06 19.59 16.23
C TYR A 338 6.48 20.92 16.89
N VAL A 339 5.57 21.90 16.88
CA VAL A 339 5.86 23.25 17.37
C VAL A 339 6.25 23.25 18.85
N ASN A 340 5.56 22.46 19.68
CA ASN A 340 5.92 22.13 21.06
C ASN A 340 5.04 20.97 21.59
N ASP A 341 5.29 20.51 22.82
CA ASP A 341 4.55 19.42 23.49
C ASP A 341 3.02 19.58 23.52
N LYS A 342 2.50 20.80 23.27
CA LYS A 342 1.07 21.14 23.30
C LYS A 342 0.51 21.56 21.94
N CYS A 343 1.32 21.59 20.89
CA CYS A 343 0.92 22.09 19.58
C CYS A 343 1.61 21.32 18.46
N ILE A 344 0.81 20.58 17.70
CA ILE A 344 1.21 19.95 16.45
C ILE A 344 0.44 20.64 15.33
N GLU A 345 1.13 21.06 14.27
CA GLU A 345 0.51 21.65 13.09
C GLU A 345 0.64 20.70 11.90
N HIS A 346 -0.49 20.31 11.33
CA HIS A 346 -0.53 19.62 10.05
C HIS A 346 -0.81 20.65 8.96
N VAL A 347 0.20 20.96 8.16
CA VAL A 347 0.15 21.99 7.12
C VAL A 347 -0.02 21.33 5.77
N MET A 348 -1.19 21.50 5.17
CA MET A 348 -1.52 20.91 3.88
C MET A 348 -1.19 21.87 2.74
N TYR A 349 -0.40 21.35 1.80
CA TYR A 349 -0.07 21.97 0.53
C TYR A 349 -0.73 21.19 -0.59
N GLN A 350 -1.33 21.89 -1.55
CA GLN A 350 -1.93 21.29 -2.75
C GLN A 350 -1.09 21.66 -3.97
N TYR A 351 -0.78 20.67 -4.80
CA TYR A 351 -0.03 20.91 -6.03
C TYR A 351 -0.95 21.37 -7.16
N ASP A 352 -0.68 22.53 -7.73
CA ASP A 352 -1.50 23.15 -8.79
C ASP A 352 -1.09 22.76 -10.22
N GLY A 353 -0.10 21.87 -10.36
CA GLY A 353 0.53 21.54 -11.65
C GLY A 353 1.85 22.27 -11.89
N GLN A 354 2.20 23.25 -11.04
CA GLN A 354 3.45 23.99 -11.13
C GLN A 354 4.10 24.22 -9.76
N ASN A 355 3.30 24.51 -8.72
CA ASN A 355 3.79 24.83 -7.38
C ASN A 355 2.95 24.14 -6.30
N TYR A 356 3.56 23.97 -5.14
CA TYR A 356 2.88 23.55 -3.91
C TYR A 356 2.29 24.77 -3.22
N ARG A 357 0.96 24.88 -3.23
CA ARG A 357 0.23 26.01 -2.65
C ARG A 357 -0.25 25.67 -1.26
N LEU A 358 0.01 26.56 -0.29
CA LEU A 358 -0.56 26.44 1.05
C LEU A 358 -2.10 26.43 0.94
N HIS A 359 -2.72 25.35 1.38
CA HIS A 359 -4.17 25.16 1.29
C HIS A 359 -4.83 25.42 2.65
N SER A 360 -4.34 24.76 3.69
CA SER A 360 -4.95 24.82 5.02
C SER A 360 -4.03 24.25 6.10
N THR A 361 -4.24 24.65 7.35
CA THR A 361 -3.50 24.13 8.51
C THR A 361 -4.47 23.64 9.56
N LEU A 362 -4.32 22.37 9.95
CA LEU A 362 -5.02 21.78 11.08
C LEU A 362 -4.09 21.79 12.30
N VAL A 363 -4.52 22.41 13.38
CA VAL A 363 -3.74 22.52 14.62
C VAL A 363 -4.33 21.57 15.66
N GLN A 364 -3.50 20.67 16.16
CA GLN A 364 -3.83 19.68 17.19
C GLN A 364 -3.19 20.08 18.53
N ARG A 365 -3.91 19.82 19.63
CA ARG A 365 -3.40 20.10 20.98
C ARG A 365 -2.45 18.99 21.43
N GLY A 366 -1.18 19.09 21.09
CA GLY A 366 -0.17 18.09 21.43
C GLY A 366 -0.57 16.71 20.90
N TYR A 367 -0.37 15.67 21.68
CA TYR A 367 -0.76 14.29 21.33
C TYR A 367 -2.21 13.94 21.70
N TYR A 368 -3.04 14.93 22.03
CA TYR A 368 -4.46 14.70 22.33
C TYR A 368 -5.29 14.71 21.03
N PRO A 369 -6.39 13.95 20.97
CA PRO A 369 -7.18 13.84 19.74
C PRO A 369 -7.98 15.09 19.39
N GLU A 370 -8.07 16.08 20.29
CA GLU A 370 -8.76 17.32 20.02
C GLU A 370 -7.95 18.31 19.17
N TYR A 371 -8.64 18.85 18.16
CA TYR A 371 -8.12 19.93 17.33
C TYR A 371 -8.43 21.29 17.94
N ASP A 372 -7.44 22.18 17.94
CA ASP A 372 -7.58 23.56 18.40
C ASP A 372 -8.25 24.44 17.34
N ARG A 373 -7.77 24.35 16.09
CA ARG A 373 -8.29 25.15 14.99
C ARG A 373 -7.97 24.57 13.62
N LEU A 374 -8.80 24.90 12.64
CA LEU A 374 -8.56 24.64 11.21
C LEU A 374 -8.57 25.97 10.46
N ILE A 375 -7.45 26.30 9.84
CA ILE A 375 -7.20 27.57 9.14
C ILE A 375 -7.18 27.31 7.64
N PHE A 376 -7.86 28.15 6.87
CA PHE A 376 -7.89 28.11 5.40
C PHE A 376 -7.20 29.35 4.82
N TYR A 377 -6.50 29.14 3.71
CA TYR A 377 -5.73 30.18 3.03
C TYR A 377 -6.24 30.42 1.61
N ASP A 378 -6.12 31.66 1.13
CA ASP A 378 -6.27 31.96 -0.30
C ASP A 378 -5.00 31.61 -1.09
N ALA A 379 -5.04 31.80 -2.41
CA ALA A 379 -3.89 31.53 -3.29
C ALA A 379 -2.66 32.41 -3.01
N ALA A 380 -2.83 33.53 -2.31
CA ALA A 380 -1.74 34.40 -1.88
C ALA A 380 -1.20 34.03 -0.48
N GLY A 381 -1.79 33.03 0.18
CA GLY A 381 -1.40 32.58 1.51
C GLY A 381 -2.02 33.41 2.66
N ASN A 382 -3.01 34.27 2.38
CA ASN A 382 -3.72 35.00 3.42
C ASN A 382 -4.78 34.13 4.07
N ARG A 383 -4.95 34.24 5.38
CA ARG A 383 -6.04 33.56 6.10
C ARG A 383 -7.38 34.12 5.65
N VAL A 384 -8.26 33.24 5.17
CA VAL A 384 -9.61 33.61 4.72
C VAL A 384 -10.71 33.10 5.62
N ARG A 385 -10.45 32.01 6.34
CA ARG A 385 -11.41 31.39 7.26
C ARG A 385 -10.68 30.61 8.34
N GLU A 386 -11.23 30.61 9.54
CA GLU A 386 -10.74 29.82 10.66
C GLU A 386 -11.93 29.20 11.40
N LEU A 387 -11.81 27.92 11.75
CA LEU A 387 -12.74 27.21 12.61
C LEU A 387 -12.05 26.95 13.95
N GLN A 388 -12.69 27.33 15.05
CA GLN A 388 -12.22 27.01 16.40
C GLN A 388 -12.79 25.68 16.85
N ASN A 389 -11.95 24.87 17.49
CA ASN A 389 -12.25 23.52 17.99
C ASN A 389 -13.09 22.70 17.00
N PRO A 390 -12.62 22.55 15.73
CA PRO A 390 -13.41 21.91 14.70
C PRO A 390 -13.64 20.44 15.07
N THR A 391 -14.91 20.03 15.02
CA THR A 391 -15.24 18.61 14.96
C THR A 391 -14.92 18.09 13.56
N PHE A 392 -14.64 16.80 13.42
CA PHE A 392 -14.38 16.21 12.11
C PHE A 392 -15.52 16.34 11.10
N LYS A 393 -16.77 16.42 11.55
CA LYS A 393 -17.90 16.70 10.64
C LYS A 393 -17.79 18.08 10.00
N GLN A 394 -17.02 18.98 10.59
CA GLN A 394 -16.74 20.33 10.07
C GLN A 394 -15.45 20.39 9.25
N PHE A 395 -14.67 19.30 9.17
CA PHE A 395 -13.55 19.19 8.24
C PHE A 395 -14.06 19.17 6.81
N THR A 396 -13.22 19.66 5.89
CA THR A 396 -13.43 19.43 4.46
C THR A 396 -13.32 17.93 4.15
N PRO A 397 -13.94 17.43 3.07
CA PRO A 397 -13.77 16.03 2.65
C PRO A 397 -12.30 15.61 2.51
N LEU A 398 -11.44 16.54 2.09
CA LEU A 398 -10.00 16.33 1.97
C LEU A 398 -9.33 16.02 3.33
N TRP A 399 -9.52 16.91 4.32
CA TRP A 399 -9.06 16.67 5.70
C TRP A 399 -9.68 15.45 6.36
N GLN A 400 -10.94 15.14 6.08
CA GLN A 400 -11.57 13.92 6.59
C GLN A 400 -10.80 12.69 6.08
N LYS A 401 -10.55 12.62 4.77
CA LYS A 401 -9.80 11.51 4.17
C LYS A 401 -8.37 11.42 4.73
N TYR A 402 -7.68 12.54 4.87
CA TYR A 402 -6.32 12.57 5.41
C TYR A 402 -6.26 12.13 6.89
N ALA A 403 -7.10 12.71 7.75
CA ALA A 403 -7.12 12.39 9.18
C ALA A 403 -7.47 10.92 9.45
N VAL A 404 -8.33 10.34 8.60
CA VAL A 404 -8.67 8.91 8.61
C VAL A 404 -7.47 8.03 8.25
N LEU A 405 -6.79 8.34 7.14
CA LEU A 405 -5.70 7.48 6.62
C LEU A 405 -4.46 7.51 7.50
N TYR A 406 -4.17 8.66 8.12
CA TYR A 406 -2.93 8.84 8.89
C TYR A 406 -3.15 8.90 10.40
N TYR A 407 -4.30 8.43 10.88
CA TYR A 407 -4.63 8.27 12.30
C TYR A 407 -4.44 9.53 13.15
N ILE A 408 -4.62 10.71 12.55
CA ILE A 408 -4.45 12.00 13.27
C ILE A 408 -5.66 12.28 14.18
N ASP A 409 -6.71 11.47 14.06
CA ASP A 409 -7.96 11.55 14.83
C ASP A 409 -8.08 10.30 15.70
N GLY A 410 -7.18 10.20 16.68
CA GLY A 410 -7.07 9.10 17.66
C GLY A 410 -8.27 8.99 18.59
#